data_AF-A0A6B2X6H0-F1
#
_entry.id   AF-A0A6B2X6H0-F1
#
_cell.length_a   1.000
_cell.length_b   1.000
_cell.length_c   1.000
_cell.angle_alpha   90.00
_cell.angle_beta   90.00
_cell.angle_gamma   90.00
#
_symmetry.space_group_name_H-M   'P 1'
#
loop_
_entity.id
_entity.type
_entity.pdbx_description
1 polymer ?
#
loop_
_entity_poly.entity_id
_entity_poly.type
_entity_poly.pdbx_seq_one_letter_code
_entity_poly.pdbx_strand_id
1 'polypeptide(L)'
;MTTAPAESLLFDVPPPLTPVERLLHLAGQYTRHNDALDLLLHTTDRLDPQAHVASAERLASDTRTVIRAIQEERLYKSTELTECVVRLKQLAFLSTASADQGIKAARELTALAPEAAVGCAAHLAVETRRRRPPVGVAPGERLTAAQRAALVQIARGHVVVSSSLGRQFARSREPKVLISSLRVLESNGLAERVPNSAPGAYTSSLPQDRVHLTAAGITALASAIAPPPEGPSVAPGTTLRPMPAAQQAPARSR
;
A
#
# COMPACT_ATOMS: atom_id res chain seq x y z
N MET A 1 -48.30 21.41 15.67
CA MET A 1 -46.83 21.29 15.54
C MET A 1 -46.51 19.81 15.49
N THR A 2 -46.19 19.31 14.30
CA THR A 2 -46.03 17.88 14.05
C THR A 2 -44.60 17.70 13.55
N THR A 3 -43.72 17.24 14.43
CA THR A 3 -42.35 16.88 14.10
C THR A 3 -42.36 15.62 13.22
N ALA A 4 -41.92 15.75 11.97
CA ALA A 4 -41.70 14.62 11.09
C ALA A 4 -40.56 13.75 11.63
N PRO A 5 -40.70 12.41 11.64
CA PRO A 5 -39.62 11.52 12.06
C PRO A 5 -38.55 11.49 10.97
N ALA A 6 -37.28 11.48 11.39
CA ALA A 6 -36.14 11.32 10.51
C ALA A 6 -36.26 10.00 9.73
N GLU A 7 -36.35 10.11 8.41
CA GLU A 7 -36.23 8.99 7.49
C GLU A 7 -34.89 8.30 7.74
N SER A 8 -34.97 7.20 8.48
CA SER A 8 -33.84 6.31 8.70
C SER A 8 -33.61 5.58 7.39
N LEU A 9 -32.55 5.96 6.66
CA LEU A 9 -32.16 5.36 5.39
C LEU A 9 -31.93 3.85 5.59
N LEU A 10 -32.89 3.04 5.14
CA LEU A 10 -33.06 1.62 5.45
C LEU A 10 -32.04 0.69 4.73
N PHE A 11 -31.12 1.24 3.94
CA PHE A 11 -30.09 0.49 3.21
C PHE A 11 -28.80 1.30 3.13
N ASP A 12 -28.13 1.47 4.27
CA ASP A 12 -26.75 1.98 4.28
C ASP A 12 -25.82 0.85 3.83
N VAL A 13 -25.87 0.52 2.54
CA VAL A 13 -24.92 -0.42 1.93
C VAL A 13 -23.62 0.36 1.73
N PRO A 14 -22.52 -0.03 2.38
CA PRO A 14 -21.27 0.69 2.25
C PRO A 14 -20.87 0.74 0.76
N PRO A 15 -20.35 1.89 0.29
CA PRO A 15 -19.99 2.03 -1.11
C PRO A 15 -18.98 0.95 -1.51
N PRO A 16 -19.07 0.43 -2.75
CA PRO A 16 -18.11 -0.57 -3.21
C PRO A 16 -16.70 0.02 -3.19
N LEU A 17 -15.72 -0.80 -2.77
CA LEU A 17 -14.32 -0.40 -2.77
C LEU A 17 -13.89 0.11 -4.14
N THR A 18 -13.20 1.24 -4.14
CA THR A 18 -12.52 1.78 -5.32
C THR A 18 -11.44 0.80 -5.79
N PRO A 19 -11.01 0.83 -7.07
CA PRO A 19 -9.95 -0.06 -7.53
C PRO A 19 -8.63 0.08 -6.76
N VAL A 20 -8.29 1.28 -6.29
CA VAL A 20 -7.11 1.51 -5.44
C VAL A 20 -7.27 0.79 -4.11
N GLU A 21 -8.42 0.90 -3.45
CA GLU A 21 -8.70 0.18 -2.21
C GLU A 21 -8.71 -1.33 -2.40
N ARG A 22 -9.26 -1.83 -3.53
CA ARG A 22 -9.22 -3.26 -3.87
C ARG A 22 -7.79 -3.76 -4.04
N LEU A 23 -6.89 -2.97 -4.64
CA LEU A 23 -5.47 -3.32 -4.77
C LEU A 23 -4.75 -3.35 -3.41
N LEU A 24 -5.05 -2.40 -2.52
CA LEU A 24 -4.50 -2.40 -1.16
C LEU A 24 -5.02 -3.58 -0.32
N HIS A 25 -6.31 -3.92 -0.46
CA HIS A 25 -6.88 -5.11 0.14
C HIS A 25 -6.21 -6.39 -0.38
N LEU A 26 -6.01 -6.48 -1.70
CA LEU A 26 -5.32 -7.59 -2.36
C LEU A 26 -3.88 -7.76 -1.84
N ALA A 27 -3.15 -6.66 -1.65
CA ALA A 27 -1.82 -6.70 -1.03
C ALA A 27 -1.84 -7.35 0.36
N GLY A 28 -2.82 -6.98 1.20
CA GLY A 28 -3.00 -7.59 2.52
C GLY A 28 -3.37 -9.08 2.47
N GLN A 29 -4.12 -9.53 1.45
CA GLN A 29 -4.38 -10.95 1.23
C GLN A 29 -3.11 -11.71 0.84
N TYR A 30 -2.29 -11.16 -0.05
CA TYR A 30 -0.99 -11.74 -0.38
C TYR A 30 -0.04 -11.80 0.81
N THR A 31 -0.02 -10.77 1.66
CA THR A 31 0.77 -10.79 2.90
C THR A 31 0.33 -11.95 3.81
N ARG A 32 -0.98 -12.11 4.05
CA ARG A 32 -1.50 -13.21 4.88
C ARG A 32 -1.17 -14.59 4.30
N HIS A 33 -1.25 -14.74 2.98
CA HIS A 33 -0.87 -15.98 2.31
C HIS A 33 0.63 -16.28 2.48
N ASN A 34 1.49 -15.28 2.24
CA ASN A 34 2.93 -15.43 2.40
C ASN A 34 3.34 -15.72 3.86
N ASP A 35 2.67 -15.07 4.81
CA ASP A 35 2.86 -15.33 6.24
C ASP A 35 2.47 -16.77 6.61
N ALA A 36 1.34 -17.27 6.10
CA ALA A 36 0.92 -18.65 6.33
C ALA A 36 1.94 -19.67 5.76
N LEU A 37 2.48 -19.40 4.57
CA LEU A 37 3.54 -20.21 3.97
C LEU A 37 4.83 -20.15 4.80
N ASP A 38 5.23 -18.97 5.30
CA ASP A 38 6.42 -18.81 6.13
C ASP A 38 6.27 -19.57 7.47
N LEU A 39 5.08 -19.52 8.09
CA LEU A 39 4.79 -20.31 9.28
C LEU A 39 4.83 -21.81 9.01
N LEU A 40 4.29 -22.26 7.88
CA LEU A 40 4.36 -23.66 7.45
C LEU A 40 5.79 -24.16 7.24
N LEU A 41 6.69 -23.30 6.75
CA LEU A 41 8.11 -23.64 6.59
C LEU A 41 8.86 -23.75 7.92
N HIS A 42 8.37 -23.09 8.97
CA HIS A 42 9.02 -23.04 10.28
C HIS A 42 8.36 -23.93 11.33
N THR A 43 7.15 -24.41 11.10
CA THR A 43 6.39 -25.23 12.06
C THR A 43 6.26 -26.65 11.52
N THR A 44 6.79 -27.63 12.25
CA THR A 44 6.68 -29.07 11.90
C THR A 44 5.27 -29.64 12.11
N ASP A 45 4.37 -28.88 12.74
CA ASP A 45 3.08 -29.35 13.23
C ASP A 45 1.90 -28.67 12.51
N ARG A 46 1.12 -29.50 11.80
CA ARG A 46 -0.36 -29.45 11.70
C ARG A 46 -1.07 -28.23 11.07
N LEU A 47 -0.49 -27.58 10.07
CA LEU A 47 -1.29 -26.78 9.12
C LEU A 47 -1.59 -27.62 7.87
N ASP A 48 -2.86 -27.59 7.42
CA ASP A 48 -3.31 -28.33 6.25
C ASP A 48 -2.53 -27.86 5.00
N PRO A 49 -1.69 -28.72 4.38
CA PRO A 49 -0.99 -28.36 3.16
C PRO A 49 -1.94 -27.98 2.03
N GLN A 50 -3.20 -28.41 2.03
CA GLN A 50 -4.17 -28.01 1.01
C GLN A 50 -4.74 -26.60 1.22
N ALA A 51 -4.59 -26.02 2.42
CA ALA A 51 -5.07 -24.66 2.70
C ALA A 51 -4.34 -23.61 1.87
N HIS A 52 -3.05 -23.81 1.54
CA HIS A 52 -2.31 -22.86 0.70
C HIS A 52 -2.80 -22.90 -0.75
N VAL A 53 -3.19 -24.08 -1.27
CA VAL A 53 -3.74 -24.27 -2.63
C VAL A 53 -5.02 -23.44 -2.77
N ALA A 54 -5.99 -23.63 -1.87
CA ALA A 54 -7.25 -22.88 -1.87
C ALA A 54 -7.03 -21.37 -1.70
N SER A 55 -6.04 -20.97 -0.88
CA SER A 55 -5.67 -19.56 -0.73
C SER A 55 -5.08 -18.98 -2.01
N ALA A 56 -4.23 -19.74 -2.72
CA ALA A 56 -3.56 -19.31 -3.94
C ALA A 56 -4.55 -19.15 -5.12
N GLU A 57 -5.49 -20.10 -5.25
CA GLU A 57 -6.60 -20.01 -6.21
C GLU A 57 -7.51 -18.80 -5.94
N ARG A 58 -7.84 -18.56 -4.66
CA ARG A 58 -8.62 -17.38 -4.25
C ARG A 58 -7.89 -16.09 -4.62
N LEU A 59 -6.59 -15.97 -4.34
CA LEU A 59 -5.80 -14.81 -4.72
C LEU A 59 -5.77 -14.58 -6.24
N ALA A 60 -5.66 -15.66 -7.02
CA ALA A 60 -5.74 -15.56 -8.47
C ALA A 60 -7.12 -15.06 -8.95
N SER A 61 -8.20 -15.56 -8.35
CA SER A 61 -9.57 -15.10 -8.63
C SER A 61 -9.78 -13.63 -8.25
N ASP A 62 -9.36 -13.24 -7.05
CA ASP A 62 -9.48 -11.87 -6.55
C ASP A 62 -8.68 -10.90 -7.43
N THR A 63 -7.47 -11.28 -7.84
CA THR A 63 -6.65 -10.49 -8.77
C THR A 63 -7.35 -10.29 -10.12
N ARG A 64 -7.98 -11.32 -10.68
CA ARG A 64 -8.79 -11.21 -11.91
C ARG A 64 -10.00 -10.29 -11.73
N THR A 65 -10.61 -10.30 -10.56
CA THR A 65 -11.72 -9.40 -10.21
C THR A 65 -11.25 -7.94 -10.13
N VAL A 66 -10.05 -7.69 -9.59
CA VAL A 66 -9.44 -6.36 -9.58
C VAL A 66 -9.12 -5.88 -11.00
N ILE A 67 -8.54 -6.73 -11.85
CA ILE A 67 -8.27 -6.40 -13.26
C ILE A 67 -9.55 -5.95 -13.97
N ARG A 68 -10.65 -6.69 -13.77
CA ARG A 68 -11.95 -6.37 -14.36
C ARG A 68 -12.46 -5.01 -13.89
N ALA A 69 -12.38 -4.75 -12.58
CA ALA A 69 -12.80 -3.47 -12.00
C ALA A 69 -12.02 -2.28 -12.59
N ILE A 70 -10.71 -2.42 -12.77
CA ILE A 70 -9.86 -1.39 -13.40
C ILE A 70 -10.27 -1.15 -14.85
N GLN A 71 -10.59 -2.21 -15.60
CA GLN A 71 -11.04 -2.10 -16.99
C GLN A 71 -12.42 -1.45 -17.10
N GLU A 72 -13.32 -1.74 -16.17
CA GLU A 72 -14.66 -1.16 -16.08
C GLU A 72 -14.65 0.34 -15.79
N GLU A 73 -13.63 0.87 -15.12
CA GLU A 73 -13.48 2.31 -14.90
C GLU A 73 -13.19 3.11 -16.19
N ARG A 74 -12.91 2.44 -17.32
CA ARG A 74 -12.66 3.08 -18.63
C ARG A 74 -11.62 4.22 -18.53
N LEU A 75 -10.54 3.93 -17.81
CA LEU A 75 -9.39 4.82 -17.71
C LEU A 75 -8.73 5.00 -19.09
N TYR A 76 -7.99 6.09 -19.28
CA TYR A 76 -7.36 6.39 -20.57
C TYR A 76 -6.31 5.32 -20.82
N LYS A 77 -6.08 4.95 -22.09
CA LYS A 77 -4.99 4.04 -22.42
C LYS A 77 -3.66 4.77 -22.18
N SER A 78 -3.15 4.68 -20.95
CA SER A 78 -1.79 5.07 -20.61
C SER A 78 -0.88 3.84 -20.60
N THR A 79 0.40 4.08 -20.84
CA THR A 79 1.46 3.08 -20.72
C THR A 79 1.49 2.47 -19.33
N GLU A 80 1.32 3.31 -18.31
CA GLU A 80 1.35 2.98 -16.89
C GLU A 80 0.17 2.09 -16.49
N LEU A 81 -1.03 2.37 -16.99
CA LEU A 81 -2.20 1.51 -16.77
C LEU A 81 -2.02 0.16 -17.44
N THR A 82 -1.43 0.13 -18.64
CA THR A 82 -1.15 -1.10 -19.37
C THR A 82 -0.15 -1.96 -18.61
N GLU A 83 0.94 -1.36 -18.12
CA GLU A 83 1.94 -2.01 -17.27
C GLU A 83 1.32 -2.56 -15.98
N CYS A 84 0.46 -1.77 -15.30
CA CYS A 84 -0.25 -2.23 -14.12
C CYS A 84 -1.12 -3.47 -14.41
N VAL A 85 -1.90 -3.45 -15.49
CA VAL A 85 -2.74 -4.59 -15.88
C VAL A 85 -1.88 -5.82 -16.22
N VAL A 86 -0.76 -5.65 -16.92
CA VAL A 86 0.19 -6.74 -17.20
C VAL A 86 0.76 -7.31 -15.91
N ARG A 87 1.18 -6.44 -14.98
CA ARG A 87 1.71 -6.87 -13.68
C ARG A 87 0.67 -7.66 -12.89
N LEU A 88 -0.59 -7.22 -12.86
CA LEU A 88 -1.68 -7.95 -12.20
C LEU A 88 -1.96 -9.30 -12.87
N LYS A 89 -1.91 -9.38 -14.21
CA LYS A 89 -2.02 -10.67 -14.92
C LYS A 89 -0.90 -11.62 -14.53
N GLN A 90 0.33 -11.11 -14.40
CA GLN A 90 1.47 -11.90 -13.90
C GLN A 90 1.21 -12.38 -12.47
N LEU A 91 0.70 -11.52 -11.56
CA LEU A 91 0.36 -11.95 -10.20
C LEU A 91 -0.69 -13.07 -10.17
N ALA A 92 -1.76 -12.95 -10.97
CA ALA A 92 -2.78 -13.99 -11.07
C ALA A 92 -2.21 -15.31 -11.61
N PHE A 93 -1.32 -15.23 -12.60
CA PHE A 93 -0.61 -16.40 -13.12
C PHE A 93 0.29 -17.05 -12.07
N LEU A 94 1.15 -16.27 -11.40
CA LEU A 94 2.06 -16.78 -10.37
C LEU A 94 1.32 -17.37 -9.17
N SER A 95 0.17 -16.79 -8.80
CA SER A 95 -0.70 -17.31 -7.73
C SER A 95 -1.38 -18.61 -8.14
N THR A 96 -1.73 -18.77 -9.42
CA THR A 96 -2.26 -20.06 -9.91
C THR A 96 -1.13 -21.09 -9.91
N ALA A 97 0.04 -20.74 -10.44
CA ALA A 97 1.19 -21.63 -10.49
C ALA A 97 1.67 -22.07 -9.10
N SER A 98 1.59 -21.20 -8.09
CA SER A 98 2.00 -21.55 -6.72
C SER A 98 1.13 -22.64 -6.09
N ALA A 99 -0.11 -22.82 -6.54
CA ALA A 99 -1.01 -23.86 -6.05
C ALA A 99 -0.53 -25.28 -6.42
N ASP A 100 0.20 -25.41 -7.54
CA ASP A 100 0.74 -26.68 -8.04
C ASP A 100 2.15 -26.99 -7.52
N GLN A 101 2.70 -26.15 -6.63
CA GLN A 101 4.09 -26.21 -6.19
C GLN A 101 4.21 -26.53 -4.71
N GLY A 102 5.38 -27.01 -4.29
CA GLY A 102 5.69 -27.16 -2.87
C GLY A 102 5.76 -25.80 -2.16
N ILE A 103 5.51 -25.79 -0.84
CA ILE A 103 5.39 -24.59 0.02
C ILE A 103 6.52 -23.58 -0.21
N LYS A 104 7.77 -24.04 -0.32
CA LYS A 104 8.93 -23.17 -0.57
C LYS A 104 8.85 -22.45 -1.92
N ALA A 105 8.57 -23.20 -2.99
CA ALA A 105 8.44 -22.63 -4.33
C ALA A 105 7.21 -21.74 -4.45
N ALA A 106 6.08 -22.12 -3.83
CA ALA A 106 4.89 -21.29 -3.74
C ALA A 106 5.23 -19.92 -3.10
N ARG A 107 5.99 -19.94 -1.99
CA ARG A 107 6.41 -18.73 -1.27
C ARG A 107 7.31 -17.82 -2.10
N GLU A 108 8.20 -18.40 -2.90
CA GLU A 108 9.09 -17.66 -3.81
C GLU A 108 8.29 -16.99 -4.93
N LEU A 109 7.32 -17.69 -5.53
CA LEU A 109 6.46 -17.18 -6.61
C LEU A 109 5.60 -16.00 -6.16
N THR A 110 5.09 -16.03 -4.93
CA THR A 110 4.21 -14.98 -4.38
C THR A 110 4.95 -13.92 -3.56
N ALA A 111 6.29 -14.00 -3.47
CA ALA A 111 7.06 -13.18 -2.53
C ALA A 111 6.93 -11.68 -2.73
N LEU A 112 6.90 -11.24 -3.99
CA LEU A 112 6.84 -9.82 -4.37
C LEU A 112 5.42 -9.35 -4.70
N ALA A 113 4.41 -10.20 -4.46
CA ALA A 113 3.04 -9.89 -4.80
C ALA A 113 2.46 -8.71 -3.99
N PRO A 114 2.68 -8.61 -2.66
CA PRO A 114 2.23 -7.44 -1.89
C PRO A 114 2.82 -6.13 -2.42
N GLU A 115 4.12 -6.06 -2.69
CA GLU A 115 4.77 -4.86 -3.20
C GLU A 115 4.29 -4.49 -4.61
N ALA A 116 4.10 -5.49 -5.47
CA ALA A 116 3.56 -5.26 -6.81
C ALA A 116 2.12 -4.72 -6.77
N ALA A 117 1.27 -5.25 -5.88
CA ALA A 117 -0.10 -4.78 -5.69
C ALA A 117 -0.14 -3.34 -5.15
N VAL A 118 0.68 -3.01 -4.14
CA VAL A 118 0.80 -1.63 -3.61
C VAL A 118 1.37 -0.68 -4.67
N GLY A 119 2.34 -1.12 -5.48
CA GLY A 119 2.87 -0.35 -6.61
C GLY A 119 1.79 -0.02 -7.64
N CYS A 120 1.00 -1.02 -8.05
CA CYS A 120 -0.14 -0.81 -8.94
C CYS A 120 -1.17 0.16 -8.32
N ALA A 121 -1.44 0.06 -7.01
CA ALA A 121 -2.35 0.96 -6.31
C ALA A 121 -1.88 2.42 -6.38
N ALA A 122 -0.57 2.65 -6.18
CA ALA A 122 0.03 3.97 -6.25
C ALA A 122 -0.05 4.57 -7.67
N HIS A 123 0.31 3.79 -8.69
CA HIS A 123 0.21 4.22 -10.09
C HIS A 123 -1.23 4.53 -10.50
N LEU A 124 -2.17 3.65 -10.13
CA LEU A 124 -3.58 3.85 -10.42
C LEU A 124 -4.12 5.11 -9.74
N ALA A 125 -3.77 5.35 -8.47
CA ALA A 125 -4.19 6.56 -7.76
C ALA A 125 -3.67 7.85 -8.43
N VAL A 126 -2.47 7.84 -9.00
CA VAL A 126 -1.92 8.97 -9.77
C VAL A 126 -2.77 9.23 -11.02
N GLU A 127 -3.06 8.17 -11.79
CA GLU A 127 -3.89 8.27 -13.00
C GLU A 127 -5.32 8.73 -12.71
N THR A 128 -5.94 8.23 -11.63
CA THR A 128 -7.27 8.66 -11.19
C THR A 128 -7.27 10.13 -10.79
N ARG A 129 -6.25 10.60 -10.07
CA ARG A 129 -6.13 12.03 -9.69
C ARG A 129 -5.87 12.96 -10.87
N ARG A 130 -5.12 12.52 -11.89
CA ARG A 130 -4.93 13.29 -13.13
C ARG A 130 -6.28 13.58 -13.82
N ARG A 131 -7.26 12.66 -13.71
CA ARG A 131 -8.61 12.84 -14.27
C ARG A 131 -9.55 13.64 -13.36
N ARG A 132 -9.46 13.45 -12.05
CA ARG A 132 -10.31 14.13 -11.06
C ARG A 132 -9.42 14.75 -9.99
N PRO A 133 -9.14 16.06 -10.09
CA PRO A 133 -8.51 16.79 -9.00
C PRO A 133 -9.29 16.54 -7.71
N PRO A 134 -8.61 16.32 -6.57
CA PRO A 134 -9.30 16.08 -5.32
C PRO A 134 -10.20 17.28 -5.01
N VAL A 135 -11.51 17.04 -4.94
CA VAL A 135 -12.48 18.03 -4.48
C VAL A 135 -12.20 18.28 -3.01
N GLY A 136 -11.78 19.50 -2.70
CA GLY A 136 -11.47 20.06 -1.37
C GLY A 136 -11.56 19.11 -0.17
N VAL A 137 -10.51 18.32 0.08
CA VAL A 137 -10.35 17.66 1.39
C VAL A 137 -9.88 18.72 2.39
N ALA A 138 -10.79 19.07 3.31
CA ALA A 138 -10.52 19.95 4.44
C ALA A 138 -9.23 19.50 5.16
N PRO A 139 -8.38 20.44 5.62
CA PRO A 139 -7.05 20.12 6.16
C PRO A 139 -7.02 19.35 7.49
N GLY A 140 -8.19 18.96 8.03
CA GLY A 140 -8.36 18.50 9.41
C GLY A 140 -7.78 17.13 9.78
N GLU A 141 -7.35 16.29 8.82
CA GLU A 141 -6.83 14.95 9.17
C GLU A 141 -5.84 14.42 8.12
N ARG A 142 -4.96 15.30 7.64
CA ARG A 142 -3.96 14.89 6.64
C ARG A 142 -2.88 14.04 7.30
N LEU A 143 -2.79 12.78 6.86
CA LEU A 143 -1.67 11.89 7.19
C LEU A 143 -0.34 12.58 6.95
N THR A 144 0.49 12.65 8.00
CA THR A 144 1.88 13.11 7.90
C THR A 144 2.67 12.21 6.94
N ALA A 145 3.79 12.72 6.40
CA ALA A 145 4.64 11.93 5.52
C ALA A 145 5.12 10.62 6.19
N ALA A 146 5.43 10.66 7.49
CA ALA A 146 5.84 9.50 8.27
C ALA A 146 4.71 8.47 8.45
N GLN A 147 3.49 8.93 8.77
CA GLN A 147 2.32 8.04 8.89
C GLN A 147 1.98 7.40 7.54
N ARG A 148 2.04 8.17 6.44
CA ARG A 148 1.83 7.65 5.09
C ARG A 148 2.87 6.60 4.72
N ALA A 149 4.16 6.87 4.98
CA ALA A 149 5.23 5.90 4.74
C ALA A 149 5.02 4.62 5.57
N ALA A 150 4.61 4.75 6.84
CA ALA A 150 4.28 3.61 7.68
C ALA A 150 3.11 2.79 7.13
N LEU A 151 2.00 3.42 6.72
CA LEU A 151 0.87 2.72 6.10
C LEU A 151 1.26 2.00 4.80
N VAL A 152 2.15 2.58 3.99
CA VAL A 152 2.70 1.90 2.79
C VAL A 152 3.51 0.66 3.18
N GLN A 153 4.34 0.74 4.23
CA GLN A 153 5.11 -0.42 4.72
C GLN A 153 4.20 -1.50 5.31
N ILE A 154 3.12 -1.12 5.99
CA ILE A 154 2.10 -2.05 6.49
C ILE A 154 1.39 -2.72 5.30
N ALA A 155 0.97 -1.96 4.29
CA ALA A 155 0.31 -2.49 3.09
C ALA A 155 1.18 -3.50 2.31
N ARG A 156 2.50 -3.30 2.31
CA ARG A 156 3.48 -4.22 1.71
C ARG A 156 3.75 -5.46 2.57
N GLY A 157 3.18 -5.55 3.77
CA GLY A 157 3.44 -6.65 4.69
C GLY A 157 4.85 -6.64 5.28
N HIS A 158 5.47 -5.46 5.39
CA HIS A 158 6.85 -5.37 5.91
C HIS A 158 6.92 -5.14 7.41
N VAL A 159 5.82 -4.78 8.05
CA VAL A 159 5.82 -4.41 9.47
C VAL A 159 5.39 -5.60 10.32
N VAL A 160 6.24 -5.95 11.29
CA VAL A 160 5.94 -6.90 12.38
C VAL A 160 6.25 -6.24 13.72
N VAL A 161 5.58 -6.71 14.77
CA VAL A 161 5.88 -6.30 16.14
C VAL A 161 6.30 -7.53 16.94
N SER A 162 7.37 -7.37 17.71
CA SER A 162 7.84 -8.36 18.66
C SER A 162 8.02 -7.73 20.03
N SER A 163 7.95 -8.56 21.08
CA SER A 163 8.28 -8.16 22.45
C SER A 163 9.56 -8.86 22.91
N SER A 164 10.47 -8.11 23.54
CA SER A 164 11.63 -8.66 24.23
C SER A 164 11.85 -7.89 25.53
N LEU A 165 12.10 -8.60 26.64
CA LEU A 165 12.34 -8.03 27.97
C LEU A 165 11.26 -7.01 28.41
N GLY A 166 9.99 -7.31 28.11
CA GLY A 166 8.85 -6.43 28.43
C GLY A 166 8.74 -5.18 27.56
N ARG A 167 9.58 -5.02 26.54
CA ARG A 167 9.54 -3.90 25.59
C ARG A 167 9.08 -4.37 24.21
N GLN A 168 8.18 -3.61 23.59
CA GLN A 168 7.72 -3.86 22.23
C GLN A 168 8.58 -3.10 21.22
N PHE A 169 8.92 -3.78 20.12
CA PHE A 169 9.70 -3.22 19.03
C PHE A 169 9.01 -3.50 17.70
N ALA A 170 8.96 -2.48 16.84
CA ALA A 170 8.54 -2.62 15.46
C ALA A 170 9.76 -3.01 14.62
N ARG A 171 9.62 -4.03 13.78
CA ARG A 171 10.57 -4.33 12.71
C ARG A 171 9.90 -4.03 11.39
N SER A 172 10.61 -3.33 10.52
CA SER A 172 10.17 -3.07 9.16
C SER A 172 11.34 -3.12 8.19
N ARG A 173 11.03 -3.36 6.92
CA ARG A 173 11.94 -3.01 5.83
C ARG A 173 12.04 -1.49 5.72
N GLU A 174 13.08 -0.98 5.08
CA GLU A 174 13.26 0.46 4.86
C GLU A 174 12.07 1.09 4.10
N PRO A 175 11.62 2.30 4.50
CA PRO A 175 12.05 3.08 5.66
C PRO A 175 11.58 2.48 7.00
N LYS A 176 12.40 2.68 8.05
CA LYS A 176 12.10 2.17 9.40
C LYS A 176 10.81 2.79 9.94
N VAL A 177 9.88 1.94 10.37
CA VAL A 177 8.65 2.36 11.06
C VAL A 177 8.89 2.34 12.57
N LEU A 178 8.71 3.49 13.21
CA LEU A 178 8.85 3.60 14.67
C LEU A 178 7.64 2.97 15.38
N ILE A 179 7.90 2.32 16.51
CA ILE A 179 6.85 1.72 17.35
C ILE A 179 5.85 2.78 17.86
N SER A 180 6.30 4.01 18.11
CA SER A 180 5.43 5.14 18.46
C SER A 180 4.45 5.47 17.35
N SER A 181 4.92 5.52 16.10
CA SER A 181 4.07 5.75 14.93
C SER A 181 3.04 4.65 14.74
N LEU A 182 3.41 3.38 14.96
CA LEU A 182 2.45 2.27 14.90
C LEU A 182 1.35 2.42 15.95
N ARG A 183 1.70 2.76 17.20
CA ARG A 183 0.71 2.97 18.26
C ARG A 183 -0.29 4.08 17.93
N VAL A 184 0.16 5.15 17.28
CA VAL A 184 -0.73 6.23 16.80
C VAL A 184 -1.65 5.74 15.69
N LEU A 185 -1.15 4.93 14.75
CA LEU A 185 -1.99 4.37 13.68
C LEU A 185 -3.02 3.38 14.25
N GLU A 186 -2.64 2.60 15.26
CA GLU A 186 -3.53 1.68 15.97
C GLU A 186 -4.59 2.42 16.79
N SER A 187 -4.21 3.46 17.54
CA SER A 187 -5.16 4.27 18.31
C SER A 187 -6.17 4.98 17.41
N ASN A 188 -5.76 5.32 16.19
CA ASN A 188 -6.63 5.93 15.18
C ASN A 188 -7.41 4.89 14.36
N GLY A 189 -7.30 3.59 14.70
CA GLY A 189 -8.02 2.52 14.01
C GLY A 189 -7.61 2.31 12.55
N LEU A 190 -6.43 2.80 12.14
CA LEU A 190 -5.90 2.66 10.77
C LEU A 190 -5.09 1.39 10.57
N ALA A 191 -4.59 0.80 11.65
CA ALA A 191 -3.83 -0.44 11.63
C ALA A 191 -4.25 -1.33 12.80
N GLU A 192 -4.14 -2.63 12.59
CA GLU A 192 -4.40 -3.64 13.61
C GLU A 192 -3.27 -4.66 13.68
N ARG A 193 -3.10 -5.27 14.86
CA ARG A 193 -2.14 -6.36 15.06
C ARG A 193 -2.88 -7.69 15.05
N VAL A 194 -2.36 -8.64 14.30
CA VAL A 194 -2.80 -10.02 14.36
C VAL A 194 -1.73 -10.82 15.09
N PRO A 195 -2.03 -11.35 16.29
CA PRO A 195 -1.01 -11.99 17.12
C PRO A 195 -0.48 -13.28 16.48
N ASN A 196 0.81 -13.54 16.65
CA ASN A 196 1.48 -14.78 16.21
C ASN A 196 1.27 -15.15 14.73
N SER A 197 1.07 -14.17 13.86
CA SER A 197 0.73 -14.39 12.46
C SER A 197 1.89 -14.20 11.50
N ALA A 198 3.00 -13.62 11.94
CA ALA A 198 4.21 -13.48 11.14
C ALA A 198 5.31 -14.44 11.62
N PRO A 199 6.23 -14.86 10.74
CA PRO A 199 7.34 -15.71 11.13
C PRO A 199 8.22 -15.04 12.19
N GLY A 200 8.83 -15.87 13.03
CA GLY A 200 9.85 -15.46 13.97
C GLY A 200 11.03 -14.78 13.26
N ALA A 201 11.74 -13.91 13.99
CA ALA A 201 12.94 -13.24 13.51
C ALA A 201 14.08 -14.19 13.14
N TYR A 202 14.10 -15.36 13.78
CA TYR A 202 15.03 -16.46 13.60
C TYR A 202 14.24 -17.77 13.56
N THR A 203 14.83 -18.81 12.97
CA THR A 203 14.20 -20.13 12.79
C THR A 203 13.70 -20.79 14.08
N SER A 204 14.22 -20.40 15.25
CA SER A 204 13.79 -20.90 16.57
C SER A 204 13.02 -19.88 17.41
N SER A 205 12.76 -18.69 16.89
CA SER A 205 12.04 -17.65 17.65
C SER A 205 10.53 -17.80 17.52
N LEU A 206 9.81 -17.35 18.54
CA LEU A 206 8.36 -17.33 18.54
C LEU A 206 7.83 -16.49 17.37
N PRO A 207 6.67 -16.86 16.80
CA PRO A 207 5.94 -16.03 15.85
C PRO A 207 5.77 -14.60 16.37
N GLN A 208 5.75 -13.66 15.44
CA GLN A 208 5.59 -12.24 15.71
C GLN A 208 4.18 -11.79 15.36
N ASP A 209 3.82 -10.59 15.82
CA ASP A 209 2.54 -9.98 15.48
C ASP A 209 2.68 -9.28 14.12
N ARG A 210 1.88 -9.69 13.12
CA ARG A 210 1.77 -8.97 11.86
C ARG A 210 0.92 -7.73 12.06
N VAL A 211 1.35 -6.60 11.50
CA VAL A 211 0.51 -5.41 11.41
C VAL A 211 -0.19 -5.40 10.05
N HIS A 212 -1.50 -5.22 10.05
CA HIS A 212 -2.33 -5.08 8.85
C HIS A 212 -3.06 -3.73 8.83
N LEU A 213 -3.42 -3.29 7.63
CA LEU A 213 -4.33 -2.16 7.47
C LEU A 213 -5.76 -2.60 7.79
N THR A 214 -6.48 -1.78 8.54
CA THR A 214 -7.94 -1.91 8.67
C THR A 214 -8.63 -1.38 7.41
N ALA A 215 -9.95 -1.54 7.31
CA ALA A 215 -10.71 -0.89 6.23
C ALA A 215 -10.52 0.64 6.21
N ALA A 216 -10.55 1.28 7.38
CA ALA A 216 -10.28 2.71 7.52
C ALA A 216 -8.84 3.06 7.09
N GLY A 217 -7.87 2.22 7.45
CA GLY A 217 -6.47 2.35 7.01
C GLY A 217 -6.31 2.24 5.49
N ILE A 218 -7.02 1.32 4.85
CA ILE A 218 -7.04 1.15 3.39
C ILE A 218 -7.60 2.42 2.73
N THR A 219 -8.73 2.94 3.18
CA THR A 219 -9.35 4.16 2.63
C THR A 219 -8.47 5.40 2.86
N ALA A 220 -7.89 5.54 4.06
CA ALA A 220 -6.97 6.63 4.38
C ALA A 220 -5.70 6.58 3.51
N LEU A 221 -5.14 5.39 3.32
CA LEU A 221 -3.98 5.21 2.44
C LEU A 221 -4.37 5.43 0.97
N ALA A 222 -5.47 4.88 0.47
CA ALA A 222 -5.92 5.10 -0.91
C ALA A 222 -6.08 6.59 -1.23
N SER A 223 -6.63 7.34 -0.29
CA SER A 223 -6.78 8.80 -0.38
C SER A 223 -5.45 9.56 -0.40
N ALA A 224 -4.38 8.99 0.15
CA ALA A 224 -3.08 9.63 0.32
C ALA A 224 -1.93 9.00 -0.49
N ILE A 225 -2.09 7.84 -1.12
CA ILE A 225 -0.96 7.08 -1.68
C ILE A 225 -0.34 7.75 -2.90
N ALA A 226 -1.15 8.46 -3.69
CA ALA A 226 -0.62 9.29 -4.75
C ALA A 226 0.10 10.52 -4.15
N PRO A 227 1.27 10.90 -4.68
CA PRO A 227 1.95 12.12 -4.27
C PRO A 227 1.01 13.32 -4.44
N PRO A 228 1.14 14.36 -3.59
CA PRO A 228 0.47 15.63 -3.86
C PRO A 228 0.90 16.09 -5.27
N PRO A 229 -0.01 16.73 -6.05
CA PRO A 229 0.43 17.37 -7.29
C PRO A 229 1.59 18.29 -6.92
N GLU A 230 2.71 18.19 -7.64
CA GLU A 230 3.74 19.21 -7.54
C GLU A 230 3.00 20.53 -7.77
N GLY A 231 2.97 21.39 -6.74
CA GLY A 231 2.47 22.75 -6.91
C GLY A 231 3.22 23.40 -8.07
N PRO A 232 2.75 24.54 -8.61
CA PRO A 232 3.53 25.26 -9.62
C PRO A 232 4.95 25.35 -9.10
N SER A 233 5.85 24.61 -9.76
CA SER A 233 7.25 24.60 -9.44
C SER A 233 7.65 26.06 -9.60
N VAL A 234 7.77 26.76 -8.47
CA VAL A 234 8.62 27.93 -8.42
C VAL A 234 9.98 27.30 -8.61
N ALA A 235 10.33 27.12 -9.90
CA ALA A 235 11.67 26.83 -10.31
C ALA A 235 12.55 27.74 -9.45
N PRO A 236 13.57 27.21 -8.75
CA PRO A 236 14.50 28.06 -8.03
C PRO A 236 14.91 29.12 -9.04
N GLY A 237 14.56 30.36 -8.73
CA GLY A 237 14.59 31.44 -9.70
C GLY A 237 15.89 31.35 -10.46
N THR A 238 15.80 31.38 -11.78
CA THR A 238 16.89 31.90 -12.58
C THR A 238 17.20 33.29 -12.01
N THR A 239 18.10 33.34 -11.03
CA THR A 239 18.89 34.52 -10.77
C THR A 239 19.58 34.76 -12.10
N LEU A 240 19.01 35.66 -12.88
CA LEU A 240 19.71 36.30 -13.98
C LEU A 240 21.00 36.82 -13.36
N ARG A 241 22.08 36.12 -13.66
CA ARG A 241 23.43 36.52 -13.31
C ARG A 241 23.57 37.98 -13.75
N PRO A 242 23.91 38.92 -12.85
CA PRO A 242 24.17 40.29 -13.27
C PRO A 242 25.26 40.23 -14.35
N MET A 243 24.95 40.74 -15.54
CA MET A 243 25.94 40.96 -16.58
C MET A 243 27.05 41.84 -15.97
N PRO A 244 28.33 41.47 -16.09
CA PRO A 244 29.40 42.39 -15.76
C PRO A 244 29.26 43.60 -16.68
N ALA A 245 29.13 44.79 -16.09
CA ALA A 245 29.21 46.04 -16.84
C ALA A 245 30.55 46.07 -17.57
N ALA A 246 30.50 46.31 -18.89
CA ALA A 246 31.67 46.57 -19.69
C ALA A 246 32.41 47.78 -19.10
N GLN A 247 33.62 47.57 -18.61
CA GLN A 247 34.51 48.66 -18.26
C GLN A 247 34.82 49.44 -19.53
N GLN A 248 34.32 50.68 -19.62
CA GLN A 248 34.73 51.63 -20.63
C GLN A 248 36.22 51.91 -20.45
N ALA A 249 37.01 51.60 -21.48
CA ALA A 249 38.40 52.00 -21.56
C ALA A 249 38.50 53.54 -21.62
N PRO A 250 39.39 54.19 -20.84
CA PRO A 250 39.62 55.61 -20.99
C PRO A 250 40.36 55.87 -22.30
N ALA A 251 39.76 56.70 -23.14
CA ALA A 251 40.42 57.31 -24.29
C ALA A 251 41.62 58.14 -23.78
N ARG A 252 42.84 57.72 -24.14
CA ARG A 252 44.02 58.58 -24.05
C ARG A 252 44.09 59.44 -25.31
N SER A 253 43.92 60.75 -25.10
CA SER A 253 44.33 61.80 -26.02
C SER A 253 45.74 62.28 -25.69
N ARG A 254 46.53 62.51 -26.75
CA ARG A 254 47.92 62.99 -26.86
C ARG A 254 49.03 61.95 -26.79
#